data_AF-A0A183KRB0-F1
#
_entry.id   AF-A0A183KRB0-F1
#
_cell.length_a   1.000
_cell.length_b   1.000
_cell.length_c   1.000
_cell.angle_alpha   90.00
_cell.angle_beta   90.00
_cell.angle_gamma   90.00
#
_symmetry.space_group_name_H-M   'P 1'
#
loop_
_entity.id
_entity.type
_entity.pdbx_description
1 polymer ?
#
loop_
_entity_poly.entity_id
_entity_poly.type
_entity_poly.pdbx_seq_one_letter_code
_entity_poly.pdbx_strand_id
1 'polypeptide(L)'
;MSLYDESKPTSTSSPSKRLRDILIPASNRRLIVVPPGYKTRAELIITEDEYYGKFQVETIFEGSISVKLRDKKDGSVVSVVVINDLSKFLTAKNGFHPIPNSTSAVCFVNEGFCHCHYGIGQRVELQEEKI
;
A
#
# COMPACT_ATOMS: atom_id res chain seq x y z
N MET A 1 -40.70 -3.02 -21.06
CA MET A 1 -40.07 -1.80 -21.62
C MET A 1 -39.80 -0.90 -20.42
N SER A 2 -38.61 -0.87 -19.81
CA SER A 2 -37.28 -0.63 -20.38
C SER A 2 -36.16 -1.44 -19.70
N LEU A 3 -35.40 -2.14 -20.54
CA LEU A 3 -33.96 -2.46 -20.55
C LEU A 3 -33.22 -2.61 -19.21
N TYR A 4 -32.85 -3.85 -18.90
CA TYR A 4 -31.64 -4.17 -18.15
C TYR A 4 -30.44 -3.69 -18.95
N ASP A 5 -29.62 -2.84 -18.33
CA ASP A 5 -28.30 -2.46 -18.85
C ASP A 5 -27.25 -3.39 -18.25
N GLU A 6 -26.70 -4.28 -19.09
CA GLU A 6 -25.49 -5.05 -18.80
C GLU A 6 -24.27 -4.12 -18.79
N SER A 7 -24.08 -3.41 -17.68
CA SER A 7 -22.80 -2.74 -17.43
C SER A 7 -21.76 -3.76 -16.95
N LYS A 8 -20.76 -3.95 -17.80
CA LYS A 8 -19.48 -4.65 -17.57
C LYS A 8 -18.93 -4.44 -16.15
N PRO A 9 -18.10 -5.38 -15.62
CA PRO A 9 -17.35 -5.12 -14.40
C PRO A 9 -16.46 -3.90 -14.62
N THR A 10 -16.88 -2.79 -14.02
CA THR A 10 -16.13 -1.55 -13.96
C THR A 10 -14.94 -1.87 -13.09
N SER A 11 -13.73 -1.85 -13.67
CA SER A 11 -12.50 -1.79 -12.90
C SER A 11 -12.55 -0.49 -12.10
N THR A 12 -13.02 -0.60 -10.85
CA THR A 12 -12.94 0.49 -9.89
C THR A 12 -11.46 0.74 -9.64
N SER A 13 -10.88 1.68 -10.37
CA SER A 13 -9.54 2.20 -10.07
C SER A 13 -9.59 2.72 -8.64
N SER A 14 -8.97 1.98 -7.72
CA SER A 14 -8.84 2.41 -6.34
C SER A 14 -8.16 3.77 -6.33
N PRO A 15 -8.64 4.73 -5.51
CA PRO A 15 -8.01 6.05 -5.47
C PRO A 15 -6.53 5.91 -5.12
N SER A 16 -5.67 6.51 -5.94
CA SER A 16 -4.23 6.56 -5.68
C SER A 16 -4.01 7.24 -4.34
N LYS A 17 -3.52 6.48 -3.36
CA LYS A 17 -3.17 7.00 -2.04
C LYS A 17 -1.73 7.49 -2.09
N ARG A 18 -1.54 8.80 -1.89
CA ARG A 18 -0.21 9.39 -1.78
C ARG A 18 0.19 9.45 -0.30
N LEU A 19 1.10 8.57 0.09
CA LEU A 19 1.76 8.66 1.39
C LEU A 19 2.94 9.65 1.29
N ARG A 20 3.20 10.40 2.36
CA ARG A 20 4.40 11.24 2.49
C ARG A 20 4.96 11.03 3.87
N ASP A 21 6.13 10.42 3.93
CA ASP A 21 6.89 10.27 5.16
C ASP A 21 8.09 11.22 5.12
N ILE A 22 8.32 11.95 6.22
CA ILE A 22 9.47 12.82 6.36
C ILE A 22 10.49 12.08 7.24
N LEU A 23 11.56 11.61 6.61
CA LEU A 23 12.72 11.13 7.35
C LEU A 23 13.68 12.29 7.55
N ILE A 24 13.94 12.66 8.82
CA ILE A 24 15.00 13.62 9.16
C ILE A 24 16.26 12.81 9.46
N PRO A 25 17.23 12.73 8.53
CA PRO A 25 18.44 11.97 8.79
C PRO A 25 19.26 12.63 9.89
N ALA A 26 19.85 11.83 10.77
CA ALA A 26 20.68 12.33 11.86
C ALA A 26 21.83 13.18 11.32
N SER A 27 21.88 14.46 11.68
CA SER A 27 22.95 15.37 11.29
C SER A 27 24.19 15.11 12.14
N ASN A 28 25.23 14.55 11.53
CA ASN A 28 26.52 14.38 12.19
C ASN A 28 27.21 15.75 12.29
N ARG A 29 27.25 16.37 13.48
CA ARG A 29 27.87 17.69 13.67
C ARG A 29 29.38 17.59 13.48
N ARG A 30 29.90 18.12 12.37
CA ARG A 30 31.34 18.25 12.11
C ARG A 30 31.74 19.72 12.20
N LEU A 31 32.80 19.99 12.96
CA LEU A 31 33.43 21.30 13.00
C LEU A 31 34.31 21.47 11.75
N ILE A 32 34.23 22.63 11.10
CA ILE A 32 35.02 22.98 9.92
C ILE A 32 35.99 24.10 10.31
N VAL A 33 37.27 23.92 9.99
CA VAL A 33 38.31 24.94 10.20
C VAL A 33 38.44 25.77 8.94
N VAL A 34 38.34 27.10 9.06
CA VAL A 34 38.47 28.03 7.93
C VAL A 34 39.84 28.71 8.00
N PRO A 35 40.72 28.56 6.98
CA PRO A 35 42.02 29.22 6.97
C PRO A 35 41.90 30.75 6.94
N PRO A 36 42.84 31.50 7.57
CA PRO A 36 42.88 32.95 7.47
C PRO A 36 43.03 33.44 6.02
N GLY A 37 42.24 34.42 5.60
CA GLY A 37 42.25 34.95 4.23
C GLY A 37 41.51 34.08 3.20
N TYR A 38 40.78 33.06 3.66
CA TYR A 38 39.93 32.21 2.83
C TYR A 38 38.46 32.32 3.27
N LYS A 39 37.57 32.06 2.33
CA LYS A 39 36.14 31.87 2.52
C LYS A 39 35.79 30.43 2.18
N THR A 40 35.13 29.74 3.10
CA THR A 40 34.65 28.37 2.90
C THR A 40 33.13 28.38 2.71
N ARG A 41 32.64 27.75 1.63
CA ARG A 41 31.23 27.52 1.35
C ARG A 41 30.91 26.05 1.56
N ALA A 42 29.88 25.76 2.35
CA ALA A 42 29.37 24.41 2.55
C ALA A 42 28.04 24.23 1.79
N GLU A 43 27.95 23.19 0.96
CA GLU A 43 26.74 22.83 0.22
C GLU A 43 26.24 21.46 0.69
N LEU A 44 24.99 21.39 1.13
CA LEU A 44 24.32 20.12 1.39
C LEU A 44 23.81 19.56 0.07
N ILE A 45 24.36 18.42 -0.34
CA ILE A 45 23.95 17.68 -1.53
C ILE A 45 23.15 16.47 -1.08
N ILE A 46 21.89 16.40 -1.50
CA ILE A 46 21.01 15.24 -1.32
C ILE A 46 20.99 14.48 -2.64
N THR A 47 21.25 13.18 -2.59
CA THR A 47 21.09 12.30 -3.73
C THR A 47 19.74 11.62 -3.62
N GLU A 48 18.90 11.81 -4.63
CA GLU A 48 17.57 11.23 -4.72
C GLU A 48 17.54 10.14 -5.78
N ASP A 49 16.62 9.20 -5.62
CA ASP A 49 16.33 8.15 -6.57
C ASP A 49 14.80 8.00 -6.74
N GLU A 50 14.40 7.31 -7.80
CA GLU A 50 13.02 7.01 -8.11
C GLU A 50 12.83 5.50 -8.34
N TYR A 51 11.68 5.00 -7.93
CA TYR A 51 11.31 3.60 -8.16
C TYR A 51 9.91 3.53 -8.74
N TYR A 52 9.81 2.85 -9.88
CA TYR A 52 8.55 2.46 -10.52
C TYR A 52 8.46 0.93 -10.54
N GLY A 53 7.57 0.39 -9.72
CA GLY A 53 7.47 -1.05 -9.51
C GLY A 53 6.05 -1.57 -9.57
N LYS A 54 5.93 -2.84 -9.99
CA LYS A 54 4.71 -3.63 -9.80
C LYS A 54 4.78 -4.33 -8.45
N PHE A 55 3.64 -4.43 -7.77
CA PHE A 55 3.52 -5.23 -6.56
C PHE A 55 2.31 -6.16 -6.65
N GLN A 56 2.38 -7.24 -5.90
CA GLN A 56 1.31 -8.21 -5.71
C GLN A 56 1.13 -8.42 -4.21
N VAL A 57 -0.11 -8.35 -3.74
CA VAL A 57 -0.49 -8.64 -2.36
C VAL A 57 -1.46 -9.80 -2.37
N GLU A 58 -1.04 -10.90 -1.74
CA GLU A 58 -1.86 -12.07 -1.52
C GLU A 58 -2.54 -11.96 -0.16
N THR A 59 -3.87 -12.01 -0.15
CA THR A 59 -4.65 -12.02 1.08
C THR A 59 -5.33 -13.37 1.23
N ILE A 60 -5.02 -14.09 2.30
CA ILE A 60 -5.58 -15.40 2.60
C ILE A 60 -6.82 -15.24 3.50
N PHE A 61 -7.90 -15.91 3.13
CA PHE A 61 -9.15 -15.94 3.87
C PHE A 61 -9.45 -17.38 4.31
N GLU A 62 -9.69 -17.57 5.61
CA GLU A 62 -10.12 -18.83 6.19
C GLU A 62 -11.15 -18.60 7.29
N GLY A 63 -11.96 -19.63 7.59
CA GLY A 63 -12.94 -19.61 8.67
C GLY A 63 -14.38 -19.61 8.19
N SER A 64 -15.27 -18.95 8.95
CA SER A 64 -16.71 -19.03 8.79
C SER A 64 -17.39 -17.67 8.83
N ILE A 65 -18.53 -17.53 8.13
CA ILE A 65 -19.42 -16.36 8.23
C ILE A 65 -20.75 -16.78 8.86
N SER A 66 -21.24 -15.98 9.80
CA SER A 66 -22.60 -16.10 10.33
C SER A 66 -23.40 -14.82 10.07
N VAL A 67 -24.55 -14.94 9.41
CA VAL A 67 -25.46 -13.84 9.13
C VAL A 67 -26.75 -14.04 9.91
N LYS A 68 -27.15 -13.04 10.71
CA LYS A 68 -28.44 -13.05 11.42
C LYS A 68 -29.50 -12.43 10.52
N LEU A 69 -30.49 -13.22 10.12
CA LEU A 69 -31.68 -12.74 9.44
C LEU A 69 -32.61 -12.12 10.49
N ARG A 70 -33.06 -10.89 10.24
CA ARG A 70 -33.92 -10.15 11.14
C ARG A 70 -35.24 -9.79 10.47
N ASP A 71 -36.33 -9.80 11.24
CA ASP A 71 -37.60 -9.26 10.78
C ASP A 71 -37.45 -7.74 10.59
N LYS A 72 -37.96 -7.23 9.47
CA LYS A 72 -37.83 -5.82 9.10
C LYS A 72 -38.70 -4.91 9.97
N LYS A 73 -39.80 -5.42 10.53
CA LYS A 73 -40.79 -4.65 11.30
C LYS A 73 -40.32 -4.37 12.72
N ASP A 74 -39.81 -5.39 13.41
CA ASP A 74 -39.45 -5.29 14.84
C ASP A 74 -37.95 -5.54 15.12
N GLY A 75 -37.17 -5.98 14.12
CA GLY A 75 -35.74 -6.22 14.26
C GLY A 75 -35.38 -7.51 15.00
N SER A 76 -36.36 -8.35 15.35
CA SER A 76 -36.14 -9.64 16.00
C SER A 76 -35.35 -10.59 15.09
N VAL A 77 -34.54 -11.48 15.67
CA VAL A 77 -33.77 -12.46 14.89
C VAL A 77 -34.69 -13.62 14.51
N VAL A 78 -34.90 -13.78 13.19
CA VAL A 78 -35.72 -14.84 12.62
C VAL A 78 -34.90 -16.13 12.50
N SER A 79 -33.64 -16.03 12.06
CA SER A 79 -32.75 -17.17 11.92
C SER A 79 -31.28 -16.73 11.80
N VAL A 80 -30.38 -17.70 11.92
CA VAL A 80 -28.94 -17.50 11.69
C VAL A 80 -28.49 -18.43 10.59
N VAL A 81 -27.95 -17.85 9.51
CA VAL A 81 -27.34 -18.59 8.41
C VAL A 81 -25.85 -18.65 8.68
N VAL A 82 -25.28 -19.86 8.73
CA VAL A 82 -23.87 -20.08 8.98
C VAL A 82 -23.21 -20.78 7.79
N ILE A 83 -22.12 -20.21 7.32
CA ILE A 83 -21.23 -20.79 6.32
C ILE A 83 -19.95 -21.15 7.06
N ASN A 84 -19.78 -22.43 7.39
CA ASN A 84 -18.64 -22.92 8.18
C ASN A 84 -17.30 -22.91 7.43
N ASP A 85 -17.36 -22.77 6.11
CA ASP A 85 -16.20 -22.84 5.23
C ASP A 85 -16.30 -21.73 4.18
N LEU A 86 -15.49 -20.70 4.37
CA LEU A 86 -15.42 -19.53 3.50
C LEU A 86 -15.07 -19.88 2.06
N SER A 87 -14.33 -20.96 1.80
CA SER A 87 -13.96 -21.37 0.44
C SER A 87 -15.18 -21.70 -0.44
N LYS A 88 -16.30 -22.09 0.19
CA LYS A 88 -17.56 -22.37 -0.50
C LYS A 88 -18.29 -21.10 -0.96
N PHE A 89 -17.98 -19.96 -0.35
CA PHE A 89 -18.60 -18.67 -0.64
C PHE A 89 -17.67 -17.77 -1.47
N LEU A 90 -16.41 -17.69 -1.07
CA LEU A 90 -15.35 -16.93 -1.74
C LEU A 90 -14.73 -17.76 -2.87
N THR A 91 -15.41 -17.78 -4.01
CA THR A 91 -15.07 -18.65 -5.14
C THR A 91 -14.29 -17.92 -6.24
N ALA A 92 -13.77 -18.68 -7.21
CA ALA A 92 -13.10 -18.16 -8.41
C ALA A 92 -13.95 -17.18 -9.22
N LYS A 93 -15.28 -17.31 -9.18
CA LYS A 93 -16.20 -16.34 -9.81
C LYS A 93 -16.01 -14.92 -9.27
N ASN A 94 -15.59 -14.79 -8.01
CA ASN A 94 -15.38 -13.52 -7.33
C ASN A 94 -13.88 -13.14 -7.23
N GLY A 95 -13.00 -13.81 -7.98
CA GLY A 95 -11.56 -13.52 -7.99
C GLY A 95 -10.73 -14.21 -6.90
N PHE A 96 -11.29 -15.21 -6.21
CA PHE A 96 -10.58 -15.98 -5.19
C PHE A 96 -10.02 -17.29 -5.75
N HIS A 97 -8.82 -17.66 -5.32
CA HIS A 97 -8.12 -18.86 -5.77
C HIS A 97 -7.92 -19.84 -4.61
N PRO A 98 -8.14 -21.15 -4.82
CA PRO A 98 -7.78 -22.16 -3.83
C PRO A 98 -6.28 -22.12 -3.54
N ILE A 99 -5.90 -22.35 -2.29
CA ILE A 99 -4.49 -22.43 -1.89
C ILE A 99 -4.04 -23.90 -2.01
N PRO A 100 -2.89 -24.18 -2.65
CA PRO A 100 -2.33 -25.53 -2.67
C PRO A 100 -2.19 -26.08 -1.24
N ASN A 101 -2.64 -27.31 -1.02
CA ASN A 101 -2.60 -28.01 0.27
C ASN A 101 -3.52 -27.45 1.39
N SER A 102 -4.46 -26.54 1.08
CA SER A 102 -5.53 -26.15 2.00
C SER A 102 -6.91 -26.48 1.46
N THR A 103 -7.78 -27.02 2.32
CA THR A 103 -9.16 -27.38 1.95
C THR A 103 -10.18 -26.31 2.36
N SER A 104 -9.81 -25.33 3.19
CA SER A 104 -10.72 -24.35 3.78
C SER A 104 -10.25 -22.89 3.66
N ALA A 105 -9.17 -22.65 2.94
CA ALA A 105 -8.62 -21.33 2.72
C ALA A 105 -8.59 -20.97 1.24
N VAL A 106 -8.83 -19.71 0.94
CA VAL A 106 -8.74 -19.13 -0.41
C VAL A 106 -7.90 -17.86 -0.38
N CYS A 107 -7.20 -17.60 -1.47
CA CYS A 107 -6.38 -16.42 -1.68
C CYS A 107 -7.10 -15.43 -2.59
N PHE A 108 -7.03 -14.14 -2.28
CA PHE A 108 -7.35 -13.07 -3.21
C PHE A 108 -6.08 -12.30 -3.53
N VAL A 109 -5.80 -12.14 -4.81
CA VAL A 109 -4.60 -11.46 -5.29
C VAL A 109 -4.95 -10.05 -5.71
N ASN A 110 -4.33 -9.06 -5.06
CA ASN A 110 -4.36 -7.67 -5.49
C ASN A 110 -3.05 -7.35 -6.20
N GLU A 111 -3.15 -6.81 -7.41
CA GLU A 111 -1.99 -6.31 -8.15
C GLU A 111 -2.05 -4.79 -8.23
N GLY A 112 -0.88 -4.16 -8.23
CA GLY A 112 -0.80 -2.71 -8.35
C GLY A 112 0.57 -2.23 -8.79
N PHE A 113 0.66 -0.91 -8.91
CA PHE A 113 1.89 -0.20 -9.23
C PHE A 113 2.19 0.77 -8.09
N CYS A 114 3.46 0.91 -7.77
CA CYS A 114 3.95 1.95 -6.88
C CYS A 114 4.96 2.82 -7.64
N HIS A 115 4.87 4.11 -7.38
CA HIS A 115 5.83 5.09 -7.84
C HIS A 115 6.26 5.92 -6.64
N CYS A 116 7.54 5.90 -6.32
CA CYS A 116 8.08 6.64 -5.19
C CYS A 116 9.38 7.36 -5.56
N HIS A 117 9.54 8.54 -4.96
CA HIS A 117 10.81 9.29 -4.94
C HIS A 117 11.33 9.25 -3.52
N TYR A 118 12.64 9.02 -3.36
CA TYR A 118 13.26 8.90 -2.04
C TYR A 118 14.71 9.35 -2.05
N GLY A 119 15.17 9.93 -0.93
CA GLY A 119 16.57 10.26 -0.73
C GLY A 119 17.38 9.00 -0.43
N ILE A 120 18.46 8.77 -1.16
CA ILE A 120 19.39 7.64 -0.97
C ILE A 120 20.68 8.03 -0.25
N GLY A 121 20.98 9.32 -0.20
CA GLY A 121 22.19 9.79 0.45
C GLY A 121 22.20 11.29 0.69
N GLN A 122 23.05 11.71 1.61
CA GLN A 122 23.37 13.12 1.85
C GLN A 122 24.87 13.27 2.04
N ARG A 123 25.44 14.35 1.51
CA ARG A 123 26.82 14.74 1.77
C ARG A 123 26.94 16.25 1.86
N VAL A 124 27.99 16.72 2.52
CA VAL A 124 28.36 18.14 2.54
C VAL A 124 29.60 18.30 1.70
N GLU A 125 29.52 19.15 0.68
CA GLU A 125 30.67 19.56 -0.13
C GLU A 125 31.19 20.89 0.39
N LEU A 126 32.51 20.99 0.57
CA LEU A 126 33.18 22.20 1.03
C LEU A 126 34.01 22.77 -0.14
N GLN A 127 33.80 24.04 -0.43
CA GLN A 127 34.55 24.80 -1.42
C GLN A 127 35.28 25.94 -0.72
N GLU A 128 36.58 26.10 -0.97
CA GLU A 128 37.40 27.16 -0.39
C GLU A 128 37.87 28.11 -1.48
N GLU A 129 37.70 29.41 -1.25
CA GLU A 129 38.13 30.48 -2.15
C GLU A 129 38.94 31.53 -1.37
N LYS A 130 40.00 32.05 -1.98
CA LYS A 130 40.81 33.11 -1.37
C LYS A 130 40.05 34.45 -1.44
N ILE A 131 40.08 35.21 -0.36
CA ILE A 131 39.48 36.56 -0.26
C ILE A 131 40.41 37.59 -0.90
#